data_AF-A0A0D2MS13-F1
#
_entry.id   AF-A0A0D2MS13-F1
#
_cell.length_a   1.000
_cell.length_b   1.000
_cell.length_c   1.000
_cell.angle_alpha   90.00
_cell.angle_beta   90.00
_cell.angle_gamma   90.00
#
_symmetry.space_group_name_H-M   'P 1'
#
loop_
_entity.id
_entity.type
_entity.pdbx_description
1 polymer ?
#
loop_
_entity_poly.entity_id
_entity_poly.type
_entity_poly.pdbx_seq_one_letter_code
_entity_poly.pdbx_strand_id
1 'polypeptide(L)' 'MVDFYNAVSILYSTLAEFCTERSCEVMSAGGKFEYLWADGVKYKKPVRLSAPEYIDKLFDWVEVQRAQLLCLALG' A
#
# COMPACT_ATOMS: atom_id res chain seq x y z
N MET A 1 -14.79 -5.26 3.49
CA MET A 1 -13.36 -4.94 3.32
C MET A 1 -12.79 -5.51 2.03
N VAL A 2 -13.13 -6.75 1.65
CA VAL A 2 -12.70 -7.36 0.37
C VAL A 2 -13.11 -6.52 -0.84
N ASP A 3 -14.36 -6.07 -0.90
CA ASP A 3 -14.86 -5.30 -2.05
C ASP A 3 -14.16 -3.95 -2.20
N PHE A 4 -13.79 -3.32 -1.07
CA PHE A 4 -13.03 -2.07 -1.08
C PHE A 4 -11.62 -2.28 -1.62
N TYR A 5 -10.91 -3.31 -1.14
CA TYR A 5 -9.58 -3.67 -1.68
C TYR A 5 -9.65 -3.92 -3.18
N ASN A 6 -10.64 -4.70 -3.64
CA ASN A 6 -10.79 -5.03 -5.06
C ASN A 6 -11.05 -3.77 -5.89
N ALA A 7 -11.93 -2.88 -5.44
CA ALA A 7 -12.21 -1.62 -6.12
C ALA A 7 -10.96 -0.73 -6.21
N VAL A 8 -10.20 -0.61 -5.10
CA VAL A 8 -8.96 0.19 -5.07
C VAL A 8 -7.87 -0.43 -5.94
N SER A 9 -7.72 -1.75 -5.94
CA SER A 9 -6.74 -2.45 -6.79
C SER A 9 -7.02 -2.24 -8.28
N ILE A 10 -8.29 -2.34 -8.68
CA ILE A 10 -8.70 -2.05 -10.07
C ILE A 10 -8.40 -0.59 -10.42
N LEU A 11 -8.77 0.35 -9.55
CA LEU A 11 -8.48 1.77 -9.77
C LEU A 11 -6.97 2.02 -9.93
N TYR A 12 -6.16 1.49 -9.02
CA TYR A 12 -4.71 1.68 -9.05
C TYR A 12 -4.07 1.04 -10.28
N SER A 13 -4.59 -0.10 -10.76
CA SER A 13 -4.11 -0.76 -11.98
C SER A 13 -4.18 0.16 -13.20
N THR A 14 -5.14 1.07 -13.27
CA THR A 14 -5.25 2.06 -14.36
C THR A 14 -4.28 3.24 -14.23
N LEU A 15 -3.69 3.43 -13.04
CA LEU A 15 -2.77 4.54 -12.74
C LEU A 15 -1.31 4.10 -12.67
N ALA A 16 -1.05 2.81 -12.46
CA ALA A 16 0.27 2.25 -12.21
C ALA A 16 1.28 2.58 -13.32
N GLU A 17 0.84 2.68 -14.58
CA GLU A 17 1.71 3.05 -15.70
C GLU A 17 2.15 4.53 -15.68
N PHE A 18 1.38 5.40 -15.04
CA PHE A 18 1.67 6.83 -14.93
C PHE A 18 2.39 7.20 -13.63
N CYS A 19 2.18 6.42 -12.57
CA CYS A 19 2.77 6.66 -11.26
C CYS A 19 4.05 5.86 -11.08
N THR A 20 5.15 6.46 -11.53
CA THR A 20 6.52 5.92 -11.44
C THR A 20 7.26 6.54 -10.27
N GLU A 21 8.42 6.00 -9.91
CA GLU A 21 9.30 6.61 -8.90
C GLU A 21 9.68 8.06 -9.23
N ARG A 22 9.70 8.44 -10.52
CA ARG A 22 10.05 9.81 -10.95
C ARG A 22 8.86 10.75 -10.98
N SER A 23 7.69 10.28 -11.38
CA SER A 23 6.47 11.12 -11.44
C SER A 23 5.79 11.24 -10.07
N CYS A 24 5.99 10.24 -9.20
CA CYS A 24 5.41 10.16 -7.87
C CYS A 24 6.51 9.88 -6.81
N GLU A 25 7.51 10.77 -6.70
CA GLU A 25 8.70 10.59 -5.86
C GLU A 25 8.41 10.36 -4.38
N VAL A 26 7.26 10.82 -3.90
CA VAL A 26 6.79 10.63 -2.52
C VAL A 26 5.32 10.24 -2.50
N MET A 27 4.94 9.34 -1.59
CA MET A 27 3.53 9.07 -1.33
C MET A 27 2.89 10.29 -0.66
N SER A 28 2.04 11.01 -1.37
CA SER A 28 1.46 12.28 -0.89
C SER A 28 -0.03 12.43 -1.26
N ALA A 29 -0.74 13.27 -0.52
CA ALA A 29 -2.09 13.72 -0.84
C ALA A 29 -2.08 15.24 -1.02
N GLY A 30 -1.69 15.67 -2.22
CA GLY A 30 -1.42 17.07 -2.54
C GLY A 30 -0.20 17.63 -1.79
N GLY A 31 -0.03 18.94 -1.79
CA GLY A 31 1.16 19.59 -1.20
C GLY A 31 1.19 19.69 0.33
N LYS A 32 0.20 19.13 1.03
CA LYS A 32 0.07 19.29 2.49
C LYS A 32 0.42 18.05 3.29
N PHE A 33 0.27 16.87 2.69
CA PHE A 33 0.39 15.61 3.41
C PHE A 33 1.31 14.67 2.67
N GLU A 34 2.22 14.08 3.44
CA GLU A 34 3.11 13.03 2.99
C GLU A 34 2.94 11.82 3.91
N TYR A 35 2.82 10.64 3.30
CA TYR A 35 2.65 9.39 3.99
C TYR A 35 3.97 8.64 4.05
N LEU A 36 4.40 8.32 5.28
CA LEU A 36 5.58 7.52 5.54
C LEU A 36 5.16 6.08 5.83
N TRP A 37 5.97 5.12 5.38
CA TRP A 37 5.68 3.70 5.55
C TRP A 37 6.31 3.15 6.83
N ALA A 38 5.56 2.39 7.60
CA ALA A 38 6.07 1.55 8.69
C ALA A 38 5.15 0.33 8.82
N ASP A 39 5.73 -0.86 8.93
CA ASP A 39 4.99 -2.12 9.12
C ASP A 39 5.20 -2.72 10.52
N GLY A 40 6.05 -2.10 11.34
CA GLY A 40 6.38 -2.58 12.69
C GLY A 40 7.23 -3.87 12.74
N VAL A 41 7.49 -4.51 11.60
CA VAL A 41 8.24 -5.76 11.47
C VAL A 41 9.59 -5.51 10.80
N LYS A 42 9.58 -5.20 9.51
CA LYS A 42 10.78 -4.90 8.70
C LYS A 42 11.13 -3.42 8.76
N TYR A 43 10.12 -2.56 8.72
CA TYR A 43 10.23 -1.10 8.81
C TYR A 43 9.68 -0.63 10.16
N LYS A 44 10.54 -0.66 11.18
CA LYS A 44 10.22 -0.27 12.56
C LYS A 44 10.11 1.24 12.77
N LYS A 45 10.73 2.03 11.90
CA LYS A 45 10.63 3.49 11.89
C LYS A 45 9.98 3.92 10.58
N PRO A 46 9.17 4.99 10.58
CA PRO A 46 8.59 5.53 9.35
C PRO A 46 9.69 5.88 8.33
N VAL A 47 9.57 5.34 7.13
CA VAL A 47 10.47 5.61 6.00
C VAL A 47 9.73 6.31 4.88
N ARG A 48 10.44 7.21 4.20
CA ARG A 48 9.96 7.83 2.97
C ARG A 48 10.08 6.85 1.83
N LEU A 49 9.02 6.72 1.03
CA LEU A 49 8.98 5.88 -0.16
C LEU A 49 8.33 6.67 -1.29
N SER A 50 8.65 6.29 -2.53
CA SER A 50 7.85 6.71 -3.67
C SER A 50 6.42 6.20 -3.55
N ALA A 51 5.47 6.86 -4.21
CA ALA A 51 4.08 6.40 -4.18
C ALA A 51 3.91 4.95 -4.69
N PRO A 52 4.51 4.52 -5.82
CA PRO A 52 4.36 3.12 -6.25
C PRO A 52 4.93 2.13 -5.23
N GLU A 53 6.12 2.38 -4.68
CA GLU A 53 6.68 1.49 -3.65
C GLU A 53 5.83 1.43 -2.38
N TYR A 54 5.21 2.55 -1.98
CA TYR A 54 4.31 2.58 -0.85
C TYR A 54 3.08 1.70 -1.11
N ILE A 55 2.46 1.84 -2.29
CA ILE A 55 1.25 1.11 -2.65
C ILE A 55 1.53 -0.40 -2.77
N ASP A 56 2.67 -0.79 -3.35
CA ASP A 56 3.07 -2.19 -3.43
C ASP A 56 3.17 -2.83 -2.04
N LYS A 57 3.88 -2.15 -1.12
CA LYS A 57 3.99 -2.62 0.28
C LYS A 57 2.64 -2.66 0.99
N LEU A 58 1.76 -1.69 0.69
CA LEU A 58 0.41 -1.66 1.24
C LEU A 58 -0.40 -2.87 0.79
N PHE A 59 -0.37 -3.20 -0.50
CA PHE A 59 -1.09 -4.36 -1.02
C PHE A 59 -0.53 -5.68 -0.49
N ASP A 60 0.79 -5.83 -0.44
CA ASP A 60 1.45 -6.99 0.18
C ASP A 60 1.03 -7.14 1.66
N TRP A 61 1.03 -6.04 2.40
CA TRP A 61 0.64 -6.04 3.81
C TRP A 61 -0.83 -6.44 3.99
N VAL A 62 -1.75 -5.89 3.20
CA VAL A 62 -3.18 -6.24 3.27
C VAL A 62 -3.40 -7.73 2.97
N GLU A 63 -2.72 -8.28 1.96
CA GLU A 63 -2.88 -9.69 1.59
C GLU A 63 -2.34 -10.64 2.67
N VAL A 64 -1.24 -10.29 3.34
CA VAL A 64 -0.76 -11.03 4.52
C VAL A 64 -1.81 -11.04 5.63
N GLN A 65 -2.41 -9.89 5.94
CA GLN A 65 -3.46 -9.80 6.98
C GLN A 65 -4.71 -10.62 6.61
N ARG A 66 -5.10 -10.61 5.33
CA ARG A 66 -6.22 -11.40 4.81
C ARG A 66 -5.97 -12.90 4.98
N ALA A 67 -4.79 -13.38 4.61
CA ALA A 67 -4.41 -14.79 4.78
C ALA A 67 -4.40 -15.21 6.26
N GLN A 68 -3.97 -14.31 7.15
CA GLN A 68 -3.97 -14.54 8.60
C GLN A 68 -5.39 -14.71 9.17
N LEU A 69 -6.33 -13.85 8.75
CA LEU A 69 -7.74 -13.94 9.16
C LEU A 69 -8.39 -15.25 8.69
N LEU A 70 -8.08 -15.72 7.48
CA LEU A 70 -8.57 -17.00 6.97
C LEU A 70 -8.05 -18.19 7.79
N CYS A 71 -6.77 -18.20 8.15
CA CYS A 71 -6.23 -19.24 9.03
C CYS A 71 -6.88 -19.25 10.42
N LEU A 72 -7.18 -18.08 11.00
CA LEU A 72 -7.82 -17.97 12.31
C LEU A 72 -9.30 -18.38 12.29
N ALA A 73 -10.00 -18.20 11.18
CA ALA A 73 -11.41 -18.56 11.04
C ALA A 73 -11.66 -20.05 10.74
N LEU A 74 -10.62 -20.76 10.29
CA LEU A 74 -10.67 -22.19 9.93
C LEU A 74 -9.98 -23.10 10.97
N GLY A 75 -9.44 -22.52 12.05
CA GLY A 75 -8.77 -23.22 13.15
C GLY A 75 -9.64 -23.37 14.39
#